data_AF-A0A287XS03-F1
#
_entry.id   AF-A0A287XS03-F1
#
_cell.length_a   1.000
_cell.length_b   1.000
_cell.length_c   1.000
_cell.angle_alpha   90.00
_cell.angle_beta   90.00
_cell.angle_gamma   90.00
#
_symmetry.space_group_name_H-M   'P 1'
#
loop_
_entity.id
_entity.type
_entity.pdbx_description
1 polymer ?
#
loop_
_entity_poly.entity_id
_entity_poly.type
_entity_poly.pdbx_seq_one_letter_code
_entity_poly.pdbx_strand_id
1 'polypeptide(L)'
;MFYHSSFTDDGGITKACGYPLLPLKTHIKGPAPASDPDKADIIDEAITFFRANVFFKNFHVKSLAELLRNYLKQIREETSGRLLNCAYRANGTPNKWWLAFAKRKFMNLVIL
;
A
#
# COMPACT_ATOMS: atom_id res chain seq x y z
N MET A 1 16.88 -6.83 -13.03
CA MET A 1 15.94 -6.02 -13.84
C MET A 1 14.91 -5.44 -12.89
N PHE A 2 14.80 -4.12 -12.81
CA PHE A 2 13.91 -3.42 -11.88
C PHE A 2 12.52 -3.25 -12.52
N TYR A 3 11.43 -3.48 -11.77
CA TYR A 3 10.08 -3.35 -12.31
C TYR A 3 9.58 -1.91 -12.22
N HIS A 4 9.16 -1.38 -13.36
CA HIS A 4 8.56 -0.05 -13.47
C HIS A 4 7.04 -0.12 -13.41
N SER A 5 6.41 0.84 -12.73
CA SER A 5 4.94 0.93 -12.64
C SER A 5 4.32 0.96 -14.04
N SER A 6 3.27 0.18 -14.25
CA SER A 6 2.53 0.21 -15.53
C SER A 6 1.72 1.51 -15.70
N PHE A 7 1.42 2.18 -14.59
CA PHE A 7 0.80 3.50 -14.57
C PHE A 7 1.81 4.58 -14.97
N THR A 8 1.65 5.14 -16.16
CA THR A 8 2.35 6.34 -16.63
C THR A 8 1.54 7.60 -16.34
N ASP A 9 2.22 8.72 -16.10
CA ASP A 9 1.63 10.03 -15.83
C ASP A 9 1.08 10.62 -17.14
N ASP A 10 0.14 9.93 -17.76
CA ASP A 10 -0.54 10.41 -18.96
C ASP A 10 -1.42 11.58 -18.52
N GLY A 11 -1.34 12.72 -19.22
CA GLY A 11 -1.86 14.04 -18.80
C GLY A 11 -3.37 14.15 -18.48
N GLY A 12 -4.10 13.04 -18.40
CA GLY A 12 -5.47 12.94 -17.91
C GLY A 12 -5.61 12.55 -16.43
N ILE A 13 -4.54 12.22 -15.70
CA ILE A 13 -4.65 11.83 -14.28
C ILE A 13 -4.69 13.06 -13.38
N THR A 14 -5.76 13.18 -12.57
CA THR A 14 -5.88 14.24 -11.55
C THR A 14 -4.76 14.11 -10.53
N LYS A 15 -4.10 15.21 -10.20
CA LYS A 15 -3.02 15.24 -9.20
C LYS A 15 -3.50 15.90 -7.93
N ALA A 16 -3.21 15.29 -6.77
CA ALA A 16 -3.39 15.91 -5.46
C ALA A 16 -2.02 16.14 -4.84
N CYS A 17 -1.71 17.40 -4.49
CA CYS A 17 -0.43 17.77 -3.85
C CYS A 17 0.82 17.24 -4.57
N GLY A 18 0.79 17.16 -5.92
CA GLY A 18 1.90 16.64 -6.72
C GLY A 18 1.96 15.11 -6.86
N TYR A 19 1.01 14.37 -6.30
CA TYR A 19 0.88 12.93 -6.49
C TYR A 19 -0.31 12.58 -7.39
N PRO A 20 -0.19 11.58 -8.29
CA PRO A 20 -1.28 11.14 -9.13
C PRO A 20 -2.35 10.46 -8.28
N LEU A 21 -3.61 10.88 -8.42
CA LEU A 21 -4.77 10.19 -7.90
C LEU A 21 -5.10 9.02 -8.83
N LEU A 22 -4.33 7.94 -8.69
CA LEU A 22 -4.53 6.73 -9.47
C LEU A 22 -5.87 6.06 -9.10
N PRO A 23 -6.62 5.51 -10.06
CA PRO A 23 -7.82 4.75 -9.78
C PRO A 23 -7.55 3.58 -8.83
N LEU A 24 -8.42 3.38 -7.85
CA LEU A 24 -8.34 2.29 -6.87
C LEU A 24 -9.59 1.40 -6.93
N LYS A 25 -9.42 0.09 -6.76
CA LYS A 25 -10.56 -0.81 -6.54
C LYS A 25 -10.95 -0.77 -5.06
N THR A 26 -11.75 0.22 -4.69
CA THR A 26 -12.11 0.46 -3.28
C THR A 26 -13.60 0.63 -3.09
N HIS A 27 -14.12 0.04 -2.00
CA HIS A 27 -15.46 0.30 -1.47
C HIS A 27 -15.46 1.44 -0.44
N ILE A 28 -14.29 2.00 -0.15
CA ILE A 28 -14.09 3.06 0.84
C ILE A 28 -14.24 4.41 0.14
N LYS A 29 -15.06 5.30 0.71
CA LYS A 29 -15.16 6.68 0.23
C LYS A 29 -13.79 7.35 0.35
N GLY A 30 -13.31 7.92 -0.74
CA GLY A 30 -12.01 8.57 -0.79
C GLY A 30 -11.86 9.45 -2.03
N PRO A 31 -10.76 10.21 -2.10
CA PRO A 31 -10.47 11.12 -3.22
C PRO A 31 -9.99 10.40 -4.49
N ALA A 32 -9.69 9.10 -4.41
CA ALA A 32 -9.23 8.30 -5.54
C ALA A 32 -10.42 7.97 -6.47
N PRO A 33 -10.25 8.08 -7.80
CA PRO A 33 -11.24 7.61 -8.76
C PRO A 33 -11.53 6.11 -8.58
N ALA A 34 -12.76 5.70 -8.87
CA ALA A 34 -13.12 4.28 -8.85
C ALA A 34 -12.46 3.56 -10.04
N SER A 35 -11.76 2.46 -9.77
CA SER A 35 -11.30 1.51 -10.78
C SER A 35 -12.30 0.36 -10.94
N ASP A 36 -12.24 -0.29 -12.10
CA ASP A 36 -12.90 -1.57 -12.33
C ASP A 36 -12.38 -2.63 -11.33
N PRO A 37 -13.25 -3.38 -10.62
CA PRO A 37 -12.85 -4.46 -9.71
C PRO A 37 -11.95 -5.53 -10.32
N ASP A 38 -12.08 -5.79 -11.62
CA ASP A 38 -11.32 -6.83 -12.32
C ASP A 38 -9.93 -6.34 -12.78
N LYS A 39 -9.67 -5.03 -12.68
CA LYS A 39 -8.40 -4.42 -13.06
C LYS A 39 -7.47 -4.27 -11.86
N ALA A 40 -6.21 -4.68 -12.03
CA ALA A 40 -5.17 -4.46 -11.02
C ALA A 40 -4.96 -2.96 -10.78
N ASP A 41 -4.88 -2.56 -9.51
CA ASP A 41 -4.58 -1.19 -9.11
C ASP A 41 -3.15 -1.03 -8.56
N ILE A 42 -2.79 0.20 -8.18
CA ILE A 42 -1.44 0.49 -7.65
C ILE A 42 -1.14 -0.23 -6.33
N ILE A 43 -2.16 -0.59 -5.55
CA ILE A 43 -2.00 -1.34 -4.30
C ILE A 43 -1.64 -2.79 -4.64
N ASP A 44 -2.32 -3.39 -5.62
CA ASP A 44 -2.00 -4.74 -6.12
C ASP A 44 -0.57 -4.79 -6.66
N GLU A 45 -0.14 -3.80 -7.43
CA GLU A 45 1.26 -3.70 -7.89
C GLU A 45 2.23 -3.59 -6.70
N ALA A 46 1.92 -2.74 -5.72
CA ALA A 46 2.76 -2.53 -4.54
C ALA A 46 2.90 -3.79 -3.66
N ILE A 47 1.90 -4.67 -3.67
CA ILE A 47 1.91 -5.97 -2.98
C ILE A 47 2.61 -7.03 -3.84
N THR A 48 2.23 -7.18 -5.10
CA THR A 48 2.76 -8.23 -6.00
C THR A 48 4.26 -8.09 -6.17
N PHE A 49 4.73 -6.87 -6.46
CA PHE A 49 6.14 -6.61 -6.67
C PHE A 49 6.92 -6.45 -5.37
N PHE A 50 6.27 -6.51 -4.21
CA PHE A 50 6.96 -6.42 -2.92
C PHE A 50 8.06 -7.48 -2.77
N ARG A 51 7.72 -8.76 -3.00
CA ARG A 51 8.66 -9.88 -2.81
C ARG A 51 9.90 -9.74 -3.67
N ALA A 52 9.74 -9.28 -4.91
CA ALA A 52 10.86 -9.02 -5.82
C ALA A 52 11.64 -7.75 -5.41
N ASN A 53 10.94 -6.71 -4.94
CA ASN A 53 11.51 -5.41 -4.64
C ASN A 53 12.22 -5.29 -3.29
N VAL A 54 12.14 -6.32 -2.42
CA VAL A 54 12.95 -6.40 -1.18
C VAL A 54 14.44 -6.59 -1.50
N PHE A 55 14.77 -7.18 -2.66
CA PHE A 55 16.16 -7.46 -3.05
C PHE A 55 16.88 -6.26 -3.70
N PHE A 56 16.15 -5.19 -4.06
CA PHE A 56 16.74 -4.01 -4.70
C PHE A 56 16.96 -2.89 -3.67
N LYS A 57 18.18 -2.34 -3.62
CA LYS A 57 18.55 -1.22 -2.74
C LYS A 57 18.39 0.16 -3.39
N ASN A 58 18.50 0.23 -4.71
CA ASN A 58 18.43 1.47 -5.48
C ASN A 58 17.18 1.47 -6.36
N PHE A 59 16.37 2.52 -6.24
CA PHE A 59 15.15 2.72 -7.02
C PHE A 59 15.35 3.95 -7.88
N HIS A 60 15.40 3.80 -9.20
CA HIS A 60 15.32 4.96 -10.11
C HIS A 60 13.85 5.32 -10.28
N VAL A 61 13.45 6.45 -9.71
CA VAL A 61 12.10 7.00 -9.86
C VAL A 61 12.01 7.62 -11.26
N LYS A 62 11.21 7.01 -12.14
CA LYS A 62 10.94 7.50 -13.50
C LYS A 62 9.57 8.17 -13.61
N SER A 63 8.64 7.91 -12.70
CA SER A 63 7.33 8.56 -12.67
C SER A 63 6.81 8.84 -11.24
N LEU A 64 5.82 9.73 -11.12
CA LEU A 64 5.16 10.00 -9.85
C LEU A 64 4.35 8.79 -9.34
N ALA A 65 3.84 7.95 -10.24
CA ALA A 65 3.17 6.69 -9.87
C ALA A 65 4.14 5.72 -9.20
N GLU A 66 5.38 5.65 -9.70
CA GLU A 66 6.43 4.84 -9.07
C GLU A 66 6.85 5.39 -7.71
N LEU A 67 6.91 6.72 -7.58
CA LEU A 67 7.18 7.36 -6.30
C LEU A 67 6.09 6.99 -5.28
N LEU A 68 4.81 7.08 -5.68
CA LEU A 68 3.68 6.68 -4.84
C LEU A 68 3.77 5.20 -4.45
N ARG A 69 4.05 4.31 -5.40
CA ARG A 69 4.23 2.87 -5.15
C ARG A 69 5.36 2.59 -4.15
N ASN A 70 6.49 3.27 -4.32
CA ASN A 70 7.64 3.15 -3.43
C ASN A 70 7.31 3.68 -2.02
N TYR A 71 6.55 4.77 -1.94
CA TYR A 71 6.10 5.32 -0.67
C TYR A 71 5.14 4.38 0.07
N LEU A 72 4.17 3.78 -0.64
CA LEU A 72 3.27 2.76 -0.09
C LEU A 72 4.05 1.53 0.42
N LYS A 73 5.10 1.11 -0.31
CA LYS A 73 6.01 0.05 0.14
C LYS A 73 6.66 0.42 1.48
N GLN A 74 7.23 1.62 1.58
CA GLN A 74 7.91 2.07 2.80
C GLN A 74 6.95 2.15 3.99
N ILE A 75 5.76 2.72 3.79
CA ILE A 75 4.72 2.78 4.83
C ILE A 75 4.40 1.38 5.35
N ARG A 76 4.24 0.40 4.47
CA ARG A 76 3.93 -0.98 4.88
C ARG A 76 5.08 -1.59 5.69
N GLU A 77 6.33 -1.46 5.26
CA GLU A 77 7.49 -2.01 5.97
C GLU A 77 7.63 -1.41 7.38
N GLU A 78 7.60 -0.08 7.49
CA GLU A 78 7.67 0.64 8.76
C GLU A 78 6.47 0.32 9.67
N THR A 79 5.26 0.29 9.10
CA THR A 79 4.05 -0.05 9.86
C THR A 79 4.12 -1.48 10.38
N SER A 80 4.57 -2.43 9.55
CA SER A 80 4.69 -3.85 9.96
C SER A 80 5.67 -4.01 11.11
N GLY A 81 6.85 -3.38 11.03
CA GLY A 81 7.85 -3.41 12.09
C GLY A 81 7.34 -2.80 13.40
N ARG A 82 6.71 -1.63 13.34
CA ARG A 82 6.14 -0.96 14.52
C ARG A 82 4.94 -1.71 15.10
N LEU A 83 4.09 -2.27 14.24
CA LEU A 83 2.91 -3.03 14.65
C LEU A 83 3.31 -4.29 15.42
N LEU A 84 4.38 -4.97 15.01
CA LEU A 84 4.90 -6.12 15.76
C LEU A 84 5.31 -5.73 17.19
N ASN A 85 5.93 -4.56 17.39
CA ASN A 85 6.30 -4.05 18.71
C ASN A 85 5.07 -3.67 19.57
N CYS A 86 3.93 -3.37 18.97
CA CYS A 86 2.68 -3.14 19.69
C CYS A 86 1.94 -4.45 20.00
N ALA A 87 1.93 -5.37 19.03
CA ALA A 87 1.23 -6.64 19.07
C ALA A 87 1.93 -7.68 19.97
N TYR A 88 3.25 -7.59 20.12
CA TYR A 88 4.05 -8.49 20.94
C TYR A 88 4.86 -7.70 21.97
N ARG A 89 5.01 -8.27 23.16
CA ARG A 89 5.93 -7.76 24.18
C ARG A 89 7.36 -8.20 23.87
N ALA A 90 8.35 -7.59 24.54
CA ALA A 90 9.76 -7.91 24.36
C ALA A 90 10.11 -9.40 24.62
N ASN A 91 9.32 -10.11 25.43
CA ASN A 91 9.47 -11.54 25.70
C ASN A 91 8.76 -12.44 24.66
N GLY A 92 8.29 -11.87 23.55
CA GLY A 92 7.52 -12.58 22.51
C GLY A 92 6.08 -12.90 22.90
N THR A 93 5.61 -12.56 24.10
CA THR A 93 4.22 -12.84 24.47
C THR A 93 3.25 -11.91 23.75
N PRO A 94 2.14 -12.44 23.20
CA PRO A 94 1.17 -11.62 22.51
C PRO A 94 0.45 -10.63 23.44
N ASN A 95 0.26 -9.40 22.98
CA ASN A 95 -0.46 -8.37 23.71
C ASN A 95 -1.97 -8.56 23.51
N LYS A 96 -2.64 -9.12 24.52
CA LYS A 96 -4.08 -9.42 24.48
C LYS A 96 -4.96 -8.20 24.13
N TRP A 97 -4.55 -6.99 24.54
CA TRP A 97 -5.32 -5.78 24.30
C TRP A 97 -5.27 -5.35 22.84
N TRP A 98 -4.14 -5.58 22.17
CA TRP A 98 -4.00 -5.34 20.73
C TRP A 98 -4.62 -6.47 19.91
N LEU A 99 -4.37 -7.73 20.28
CA LEU A 99 -4.92 -8.88 19.56
C LEU A 99 -6.44 -9.02 19.70
N ALA A 100 -7.06 -8.46 20.75
CA ALA A 100 -8.52 -8.40 20.87
C ALA A 100 -9.18 -7.71 19.66
N PHE A 101 -8.46 -6.84 18.96
CA PHE A 101 -8.95 -6.15 17.76
C PHE A 101 -8.75 -6.94 16.47
N ALA A 102 -8.01 -8.06 16.47
CA ALA A 102 -7.72 -8.83 15.25
C ALA A 102 -8.99 -9.37 14.56
N LYS A 103 -10.07 -9.62 15.32
CA LYS A 103 -11.37 -10.07 14.79
C LYS A 103 -12.37 -8.93 14.57
N ARG A 104 -12.02 -7.69 14.90
CA ARG A 104 -12.90 -6.53 14.76
C ARG A 104 -12.70 -5.93 13.37
N LYS A 105 -13.80 -5.67 12.67
CA LYS A 105 -13.77 -4.99 11.37
C LYS A 105 -13.48 -3.52 11.56
N PHE A 106 -12.51 -2.98 10.83
CA PHE A 106 -12.30 -1.54 10.77
C PHE A 106 -13.45 -0.89 9.98
N MET A 107 -14.18 0.04 10.60
CA MET A 107 -15.33 0.74 10.01
C MET A 107 -16.43 -0.17 9.42
N ASN A 108 -16.59 -1.40 9.92
CA ASN A 108 -17.48 -2.43 9.34
C ASN A 108 -17.16 -2.82 7.89
N LEU A 109 -16.01 -2.41 7.36
CA LEU A 109 -15.56 -2.78 6.04
C LEU A 109 -14.97 -4.20 6.09
N VAL A 110 -15.41 -5.04 5.15
CA VAL A 110 -14.85 -6.36 4.93
C VAL A 110 -13.63 -6.17 4.03
N ILE A 111 -12.43 -6.34 4.58
CA ILE A 111 -11.19 -6.46 3.81
C ILE A 111 -11.06 -7.97 3.53
N LEU A 112 -11.56 -8.41 2.37
CA LEU A 112 -11.39 -9.77 1.85
C LEU A 112 -10.11 -9.85 1.04
#